data_AF-A0A6S6TRB0-F1
#
_entry.id   AF-A0A6S6TRB0-F1
#
_cell.length_a   1.000
_cell.length_b   1.000
_cell.length_c   1.000
_cell.angle_alpha   90.00
_cell.angle_beta   90.00
_cell.angle_gamma   90.00
#
_symmetry.space_group_name_H-M   'P 1'
#
loop_
_entity.id
_entity.type
_entity.pdbx_description
1 polymer ?
#
loop_
_entity_poly.entity_id
_entity_poly.type
_entity_poly.pdbx_seq_one_letter_code
_entity_poly.pdbx_strand_id
1 'polypeptide(L)'
;MSTITIEEKTFDLKNVKSLYPAVLVKTGYDDTETTEMSLAWVDIESKGRVEVTGYGIFVVISDEEKHSFLYPDRETLNFAMGELAQQLK
;
A
#
# COMPACT_ATOMS: atom_id res chain seq x y z
N MET A 1 2.15 16.79 -17.56
CA MET A 1 1.40 16.37 -16.35
C MET A 1 1.76 14.93 -16.13
N SER A 2 2.20 14.56 -14.94
CA SER A 2 2.64 13.20 -14.65
C SER A 2 1.47 12.49 -13.96
N THR A 3 0.85 11.56 -14.67
CA THR A 3 -0.22 10.71 -14.16
C THR A 3 0.34 9.33 -13.88
N ILE A 4 -0.20 8.65 -12.86
CA ILE A 4 0.08 7.24 -12.60
C ILE A 4 -1.20 6.43 -12.70
N THR A 5 -1.08 5.20 -13.16
CA THR A 5 -2.17 4.23 -13.21
C THR A 5 -1.80 3.04 -12.32
N ILE A 6 -2.70 2.72 -11.40
CA ILE A 6 -2.62 1.53 -10.55
C ILE A 6 -3.89 0.73 -10.80
N GLU A 7 -3.73 -0.52 -11.26
CA GLU A 7 -4.82 -1.36 -11.77
C GLU A 7 -5.63 -0.63 -12.85
N GLU A 8 -6.91 -0.35 -12.60
CA GLU A 8 -7.79 0.33 -13.55
C GLU A 8 -8.02 1.82 -13.22
N LYS A 9 -7.33 2.36 -12.19
CA LYS A 9 -7.49 3.74 -11.74
C LYS A 9 -6.29 4.60 -12.09
N THR A 10 -6.56 5.80 -12.60
CA THR A 10 -5.54 6.79 -12.96
C THR A 10 -5.61 8.02 -12.05
N PHE A 11 -4.46 8.49 -11.59
CA PHE A 11 -4.31 9.61 -10.68
C PHE A 11 -3.39 10.67 -11.29
N ASP A 12 -3.74 11.94 -11.16
CA ASP A 12 -2.80 13.04 -11.41
C ASP A 12 -1.92 13.21 -10.18
N LEU A 13 -0.61 13.05 -10.32
CA LEU A 13 0.35 13.17 -9.22
C LEU A 13 0.29 14.55 -8.53
N LYS A 14 -0.18 15.59 -9.22
CA LYS A 14 -0.38 16.90 -8.59
C LYS A 14 -1.45 16.89 -7.50
N ASN A 15 -2.41 15.98 -7.60
CA ASN A 15 -3.50 15.82 -6.64
C ASN A 15 -3.15 14.78 -5.57
N VAL A 16 -2.04 14.05 -5.72
CA VAL A 16 -1.63 13.02 -4.75
C VAL A 16 -0.84 13.69 -3.63
N LYS A 17 -1.40 13.67 -2.42
CA LYS A 17 -0.73 14.10 -1.18
C LYS A 17 0.36 13.11 -0.76
N SER A 18 0.03 11.82 -0.78
CA SER A 18 0.96 10.74 -0.43
C SER A 18 0.72 9.49 -1.26
N LEU A 19 1.82 8.82 -1.63
CA LEU A 19 1.81 7.52 -2.31
C LEU A 19 2.80 6.61 -1.60
N TYR A 20 2.32 5.54 -0.98
CA TYR A 20 3.19 4.64 -0.22
C TYR A 20 2.69 3.19 -0.24
N PRO A 21 3.61 2.21 -0.21
CA PRO A 21 3.26 0.84 0.09
C PRO A 21 3.19 0.60 1.61
N ALA A 22 2.30 -0.27 2.05
CA ALA A 22 2.23 -0.73 3.43
C ALA A 22 1.84 -2.21 3.51
N VAL A 23 2.16 -2.83 4.65
CA VAL A 23 1.65 -4.14 5.04
C VAL A 23 0.47 -3.95 5.98
N LEU A 24 -0.57 -4.74 5.79
CA LEU A 24 -1.74 -4.78 6.64
C LEU A 24 -1.50 -5.79 7.75
N VAL A 25 -1.53 -5.30 8.98
CA VAL A 25 -1.34 -6.12 10.18
C VAL A 25 -2.64 -6.14 10.96
N LYS A 26 -3.08 -7.34 11.35
CA LYS A 26 -4.25 -7.51 12.22
C LYS A 26 -3.95 -6.93 13.60
N THR A 27 -4.83 -6.05 14.08
CA THR A 27 -4.72 -5.41 15.40
C THR A 27 -5.88 -5.73 16.34
N GLY A 28 -6.96 -6.32 15.82
CA GLY A 28 -8.15 -6.71 16.59
C GLY A 28 -8.37 -8.22 16.68
N TYR A 29 -9.41 -8.60 17.43
CA TYR A 29 -9.87 -9.99 17.51
C TYR A 29 -10.62 -10.42 16.24
N ASP A 30 -11.27 -9.48 15.56
CA ASP A 30 -11.98 -9.70 14.29
C ASP A 30 -11.06 -9.43 13.08
N ASP A 31 -11.30 -10.14 11.97
CA ASP A 31 -10.48 -10.08 10.74
C ASP A 31 -10.53 -8.72 10.01
N THR A 32 -11.36 -7.79 10.47
CA THR A 32 -11.61 -6.49 9.83
C THR A 32 -10.72 -5.37 10.38
N GLU A 33 -10.17 -5.52 11.57
CA GLU A 33 -9.34 -4.50 12.21
C GLU A 33 -7.88 -4.67 11.81
N THR A 34 -7.48 -3.95 10.77
CA THR A 34 -6.11 -3.96 10.25
C THR A 34 -5.49 -2.57 10.30
N THR A 35 -4.18 -2.52 10.58
CA THR A 35 -3.38 -1.29 10.59
C THR A 35 -2.31 -1.34 9.49
N GLU A 36 -2.11 -0.22 8.81
CA GLU A 36 -1.07 -0.02 7.81
C GLU A 36 0.29 0.19 8.50
N MET A 37 1.22 -0.72 8.29
CA MET A 37 2.58 -0.65 8.82
C MET A 37 3.59 -0.58 7.68
N SER A 38 4.77 0.00 7.94
CA SER A 38 5.82 0.01 6.92
C SER A 38 6.38 -1.41 6.69
N LEU A 39 6.71 -1.72 5.43
CA LEU A 39 7.29 -3.00 5.05
C LEU A 39 8.59 -3.27 5.83
N ALA A 40 9.45 -2.25 5.95
CA ALA A 40 10.73 -2.36 6.64
C ALA A 40 10.56 -2.64 8.14
N TRP A 41 9.55 -2.05 8.78
CA TRP A 41 9.26 -2.32 10.19
C TRP A 41 8.83 -3.77 10.39
N VAL A 42 7.97 -4.31 9.53
CA VAL A 42 7.57 -5.72 9.65
C VAL A 42 8.76 -6.66 9.43
N ASP A 43 9.66 -6.36 8.49
CA ASP A 43 10.84 -7.20 8.25
C ASP A 43 11.80 -7.28 9.45
N ILE A 44 11.94 -6.18 10.19
CA ILE A 44 12.94 -6.08 11.28
C ILE A 44 12.32 -6.41 12.64
N GLU A 45 11.13 -5.87 12.92
CA GLU A 45 10.56 -5.81 14.27
C GLU A 45 9.45 -6.81 14.51
N SER A 46 8.75 -7.28 13.47
CA SER A 46 7.61 -8.17 13.68
C SER A 46 8.02 -9.48 14.36
N LYS A 47 9.15 -10.08 13.96
CA LYS A 47 9.68 -11.36 14.51
C LYS A 47 8.60 -12.44 14.69
N GLY A 48 7.60 -12.47 13.80
CA GLY A 48 6.46 -13.40 13.87
C GLY A 48 5.40 -13.10 14.96
N ARG A 49 5.45 -11.92 15.58
CA ARG A 49 4.52 -11.48 16.64
C ARG A 49 3.27 -10.78 16.10
N VAL A 50 3.22 -10.55 14.80
CA VAL A 50 2.11 -9.86 14.15
C VAL A 50 1.54 -10.75 13.06
N GLU A 51 0.22 -10.73 12.92
CA GLU A 51 -0.48 -11.45 11.88
C GLU A 51 -0.60 -10.52 10.66
N VAL A 52 0.11 -10.86 9.59
CA VAL A 52 0.02 -10.13 8.32
C VAL A 52 -1.21 -10.64 7.56
N THR A 53 -2.14 -9.74 7.28
CA THR A 53 -3.39 -10.05 6.58
C THR A 53 -3.35 -9.65 5.11
N GLY A 54 -2.37 -8.85 4.70
CA GLY A 54 -2.17 -8.49 3.31
C GLY A 54 -1.16 -7.38 3.11
N TYR A 55 -1.06 -6.92 1.87
CA TYR A 55 -0.16 -5.86 1.43
C TYR A 55 -0.95 -4.85 0.62
N GLY A 56 -0.46 -3.62 0.47
CA GLY A 56 -1.14 -2.67 -0.38
C GLY A 56 -0.33 -1.46 -0.79
N ILE A 57 -0.78 -0.80 -1.85
CA ILE A 57 -0.36 0.55 -2.25
C ILE A 57 -1.50 1.50 -1.92
N PHE A 58 -1.16 2.60 -1.25
CA PHE A 58 -2.11 3.58 -0.77
C PHE A 58 -1.84 4.91 -1.47
N VAL A 59 -2.90 5.46 -2.07
CA VAL A 59 -2.90 6.77 -2.72
C VAL A 59 -3.79 7.69 -1.90
N VAL A 60 -3.17 8.64 -1.21
CA VAL A 60 -3.86 9.67 -0.43
C VAL A 60 -3.96 10.91 -1.29
N ILE A 61 -5.19 11.31 -1.64
CA ILE A 61 -5.47 12.54 -2.38
C ILE A 61 -5.66 13.70 -1.40
N SER A 62 -6.41 13.44 -0.33
CA SER A 62 -6.69 14.40 0.75
C SER A 62 -6.89 13.64 2.07
N ASP A 63 -7.17 14.37 3.16
CA ASP A 63 -7.45 13.73 4.45
C ASP A 63 -8.76 12.90 4.44
N GLU A 64 -9.64 13.14 3.47
CA GLU A 64 -10.93 12.45 3.32
C GLU A 64 -10.93 11.43 2.17
N GLU A 65 -9.96 11.50 1.25
CA GLU A 65 -9.90 10.64 0.07
C GLU A 65 -8.61 9.83 0.03
N LYS A 66 -8.75 8.52 0.28
CA LYS A 66 -7.70 7.52 0.15
C LYS A 66 -8.18 6.36 -0.71
N HIS A 67 -7.37 5.95 -1.68
CA HIS A 67 -7.57 4.75 -2.47
C HIS A 67 -6.55 3.70 -2.04
N SER A 68 -7.02 2.48 -1.79
CA SER A 68 -6.21 1.35 -1.36
C SER A 68 -6.26 0.26 -2.42
N PHE A 69 -5.09 -0.19 -2.85
CA PHE A 69 -4.93 -1.31 -3.78
C PHE A 69 -4.28 -2.45 -3.02
N LEU A 70 -5.03 -3.53 -2.79
CA LEU A 70 -4.62 -4.60 -1.89
C LEU A 70 -4.10 -5.79 -2.68
N TYR A 71 -3.00 -6.36 -2.21
CA TYR A 71 -2.32 -7.50 -2.80
C TYR A 71 -2.24 -8.65 -1.79
N PRO A 72 -2.41 -9.90 -2.25
CA PRO A 72 -2.44 -11.07 -1.37
C PRO A 72 -1.07 -11.36 -0.74
N ASP A 73 0.02 -11.01 -1.43
CA ASP A 73 1.37 -11.31 -0.99
C ASP A 73 2.37 -10.22 -1.41
N ARG A 74 3.56 -10.30 -0.82
CA ARG A 74 4.65 -9.33 -1.04
C ARG A 74 5.19 -9.35 -2.46
N GLU A 75 5.18 -10.50 -3.13
CA GLU A 75 5.70 -10.64 -4.48
C GLU A 75 4.81 -9.87 -5.47
N THR A 76 3.50 -10.03 -5.32
CA THR A 76 2.49 -9.30 -6.09
C THR A 76 2.57 -7.79 -5.85
N LEU A 77 2.74 -7.38 -4.58
CA LEU A 77 2.99 -5.96 -4.25
C LEU A 77 4.26 -5.45 -4.95
N ASN A 78 5.37 -6.18 -4.86
CA ASN A 78 6.63 -5.78 -5.47
C ASN A 78 6.52 -5.65 -6.99
N PHE A 79 5.77 -6.54 -7.64
CA PHE A 79 5.49 -6.44 -9.07
C PHE A 79 4.73 -5.15 -9.40
N ALA A 80 3.64 -4.86 -8.66
CA ALA A 80 2.86 -3.64 -8.84
C ALA A 80 3.69 -2.37 -8.59
N MET A 81 4.55 -2.38 -7.56
CA MET A 81 5.49 -1.29 -7.29
C MET A 81 6.51 -1.11 -8.41
N GLY A 82 6.98 -2.20 -9.02
CA GLY A 82 7.89 -2.15 -10.17
C GLY A 82 7.24 -1.48 -11.39
N GLU A 83 6.00 -1.84 -11.69
CA GLU A 83 5.21 -1.20 -12.75
C GLU A 83 4.96 0.29 -12.45
N LEU A 84 4.62 0.62 -11.21
CA LEU A 84 4.42 2.00 -10.77
C LEU A 84 5.71 2.83 -10.86
N ALA A 85 6.85 2.26 -10.47
CA ALA A 85 8.14 2.94 -10.54
C ALA A 85 8.56 3.26 -11.97
N GLN A 86 8.17 2.44 -12.95
CA GLN A 86 8.42 2.73 -14.37
C GLN A 86 7.65 3.97 -14.86
N GLN A 87 6.47 4.23 -14.30
CA GLN A 87 5.63 5.38 -14.66
C GLN A 87 6.10 6.68 -14.01
N LEU A 88 6.85 6.60 -12.91
CA LEU A 88 7.40 7.75 -12.17
C LEU A 88 8.76 8.23 -12.70
N LYS A 89 9.25 7.66 -13.81
CA LYS A 89 10.53 8.04 -14.44
C LYS A 89 10.48 9.39 -15.16
#